data_AF-A0AA36NEK8-F1
#
_entry.id   AF-A0AA36NEK8-F1
#
_cell.length_a   1.000
_cell.length_b   1.000
_cell.length_c   1.000
_cell.angle_alpha   90.00
_cell.angle_beta   90.00
_cell.angle_gamma   90.00
#
_symmetry.space_group_name_H-M   'P 1'
#
loop_
_entity.id
_entity.type
_entity.pdbx_description
1 polymer ?
#
loop_
_entity_poly.entity_id
_entity_poly.type
_entity_poly.pdbx_seq_one_letter_code
_entity_poly.pdbx_strand_id
1 'polypeptide(L)'
;MPDQETPSNEYLSQLLEMVEEDDLVACHLDEVISKAESSTLQLQTSLDQAGRKLPQTTEELRRKLRIEANAWMMMASKMKNKPYLQNLELQHFDRLQDAYKKQLSLGVTLKQVCADAELKDPPEEDLHFSLVQSGCAGPPLQAAWAGRKDEFIDGFGECSPGRWHPAARGLRKTAVQRAFVQRLRGILDEFCLNNLPDVARSTFMLATGKIQQSPFSDSAIANLRSKWFSLLPNSSLAAEIPEFQPFYLHALSQTMEMLGDPDFAILDRESDGNFAEGVPVGHREPLSHVCQVFRKRRKDQKYDETELQLDMMNFQTDSDAEKALQQQFAEEEAFWDVWLYTSLSGIGFLVCLIMAGVPFAYHNFRGGLQLDFVGYWLDYTRFSLGIAERRVRWILDFVASLERDGSLVEVRRYQEFHGRLGFMSQVLPWIRPFLAPGYAWLAKAKPGAVMKVPDAVSFCNAFIRDKLMAGVRLTPCHPREWICGELFRCDAKCAEQEVVLGGWLCLSQMDPAKPLVQLEVVAEGRSLALPVGHQVGRALRQSF
;
A
#
# COMPACT_ATOMS: atom_id res chain seq x y z
N MET A 1 -3.88 -47.15 7.10
CA MET A 1 -5.12 -46.34 7.14
C MET A 1 -6.27 -47.22 6.66
N PRO A 2 -7.47 -47.15 7.26
CA PRO A 2 -8.64 -47.86 6.75
C PRO A 2 -8.96 -47.43 5.30
N ASP A 3 -9.44 -48.33 4.44
CA ASP A 3 -9.77 -48.00 3.02
C ASP A 3 -10.84 -46.89 2.92
N GLN A 4 -11.63 -46.73 3.97
CA GLN A 4 -12.66 -45.71 4.12
C GLN A 4 -12.13 -44.28 4.34
N GLU A 5 -10.89 -44.15 4.83
CA GLU A 5 -10.22 -42.88 5.12
C GLU A 5 -8.97 -42.68 4.25
N THR A 6 -8.64 -43.67 3.43
CA THR A 6 -7.52 -43.61 2.48
C THR A 6 -8.01 -42.92 1.21
N PRO A 7 -7.35 -41.85 0.73
CA PRO A 7 -7.74 -41.17 -0.52
C PRO A 7 -7.62 -42.11 -1.72
N SER A 8 -8.47 -41.93 -2.72
CA SER A 8 -8.43 -42.70 -3.96
C SER A 8 -7.23 -42.31 -4.83
N ASN A 9 -6.77 -43.23 -5.69
CA ASN A 9 -5.66 -42.95 -6.61
C ASN A 9 -6.01 -41.84 -7.60
N GLU A 10 -7.28 -41.75 -8.02
CA GLU A 10 -7.77 -40.70 -8.91
C GLU A 10 -7.69 -39.33 -8.23
N TYR A 11 -8.15 -39.24 -6.98
CA TYR A 11 -8.12 -38.00 -6.21
C TYR A 11 -6.69 -37.55 -5.90
N LEU A 12 -5.80 -38.48 -5.54
CA LEU A 12 -4.38 -38.19 -5.37
C LEU A 12 -3.71 -37.74 -6.68
N SER A 13 -4.15 -38.22 -7.84
CA SER A 13 -3.55 -37.80 -9.11
C SER A 13 -3.94 -36.36 -9.46
N GLN A 14 -5.21 -36.00 -9.25
CA GLN A 14 -5.70 -34.62 -9.42
C GLN A 14 -5.00 -33.63 -8.48
N LEU A 15 -4.88 -33.99 -7.20
CA LEU A 15 -4.14 -33.17 -6.24
C LEU A 15 -2.66 -33.04 -6.62
N LEU A 16 -2.05 -34.07 -7.22
CA LEU A 16 -0.64 -34.04 -7.60
C LEU A 16 -0.41 -33.03 -8.73
N GLU A 17 -1.27 -33.05 -9.74
CA GLU A 17 -1.24 -32.13 -10.87
C GLU A 17 -1.35 -30.68 -10.40
N MET A 18 -2.32 -30.37 -9.53
CA MET A 18 -2.47 -29.03 -8.92
C MET A 18 -1.23 -28.60 -8.11
N VAL A 19 -0.63 -29.52 -7.35
CA VAL A 19 0.60 -29.23 -6.56
C VAL A 19 1.82 -29.04 -7.46
N GLU A 20 1.90 -29.74 -8.59
CA GLU A 20 3.00 -29.58 -9.56
C GLU A 20 2.92 -28.22 -10.27
N GLU A 21 1.73 -27.79 -10.67
CA GLU A 21 1.47 -26.52 -11.35
C GLU A 21 1.46 -25.29 -10.43
N ASP A 22 1.47 -25.49 -9.11
CA ASP A 22 1.28 -24.44 -8.08
C ASP A 22 -0.05 -23.67 -8.22
N ASP A 23 -1.07 -24.31 -8.81
CA ASP A 23 -2.44 -23.79 -8.94
C ASP A 23 -3.39 -24.56 -8.00
N LEU A 24 -3.23 -24.31 -6.69
CA LEU A 24 -4.02 -24.98 -5.68
C LEU A 24 -5.42 -24.37 -5.56
N VAL A 25 -6.40 -25.08 -6.11
CA VAL A 25 -7.82 -24.74 -5.97
C VAL A 25 -8.47 -25.58 -4.87
N ALA A 26 -9.39 -24.99 -4.11
CA ALA A 26 -10.15 -25.72 -3.12
C ALA A 26 -11.05 -26.76 -3.80
N CYS A 27 -10.82 -28.05 -3.53
CA CYS A 27 -11.67 -29.12 -4.04
C CYS A 27 -13.06 -29.03 -3.43
N HIS A 28 -14.08 -29.29 -4.25
CA HIS A 28 -15.44 -29.39 -3.75
C HIS A 28 -15.60 -30.70 -2.94
N LEU A 29 -16.41 -30.70 -1.87
CA LEU A 29 -16.46 -31.83 -0.91
C LEU A 29 -16.93 -33.15 -1.55
N ASP A 30 -17.62 -33.09 -2.67
CA ASP A 30 -18.06 -34.24 -3.45
C ASP A 30 -16.94 -34.84 -4.31
N GLU A 31 -15.85 -34.10 -4.56
CA GLU A 31 -14.64 -34.53 -5.29
C GLU A 31 -13.63 -35.27 -4.40
N VAL A 32 -13.69 -35.07 -3.08
CA VAL A 32 -12.80 -35.73 -2.10
C VAL A 32 -13.20 -37.20 -1.95
N ILE A 33 -12.58 -38.11 -2.68
CA ILE A 33 -13.03 -39.52 -2.78
C ILE A 33 -12.08 -40.47 -2.03
N SER A 34 -12.64 -41.37 -1.21
CA SER A 34 -11.85 -42.47 -0.61
C SER A 34 -11.67 -43.65 -1.55
N LYS A 35 -10.68 -44.50 -1.26
CA LYS A 35 -10.47 -45.76 -1.97
C LYS A 35 -11.69 -46.68 -1.90
N ALA A 36 -12.37 -46.75 -0.75
CA ALA A 36 -13.62 -47.52 -0.61
C ALA A 36 -14.77 -46.96 -1.48
N GLU A 37 -14.91 -45.63 -1.58
CA GLU A 37 -15.90 -44.98 -2.44
C GLU A 37 -15.60 -45.18 -3.93
N SER A 38 -14.32 -45.10 -4.33
CA SER A 38 -13.89 -45.38 -5.71
C SER A 38 -14.21 -46.81 -6.14
N SER A 39 -13.98 -47.80 -5.26
CA SER A 39 -14.37 -49.20 -5.53
C SER A 39 -15.88 -49.40 -5.60
N THR A 40 -16.67 -48.62 -4.84
CA THR A 40 -18.14 -48.69 -4.86
C THR A 40 -18.71 -48.02 -6.11
N LEU A 41 -18.13 -46.90 -6.55
CA LEU A 41 -18.49 -46.20 -7.79
C LEU A 41 -18.20 -47.06 -9.03
N GLN A 42 -17.07 -47.78 -9.04
CA GLN A 42 -16.75 -48.74 -10.11
C GLN A 42 -17.72 -49.94 -10.16
N LEU A 43 -18.40 -50.26 -9.05
CA LEU A 43 -19.42 -51.30 -8.99
C LEU A 43 -20.83 -50.78 -9.36
N GLN A 44 -21.06 -49.47 -9.24
CA GLN A 44 -22.35 -48.78 -9.49
C GLN A 44 -22.56 -48.30 -10.93
N THR A 45 -21.57 -48.39 -11.82
CA THR A 45 -21.70 -47.98 -13.23
C THR A 45 -22.71 -48.79 -14.07
N SER A 46 -23.52 -49.65 -13.46
CA SER A 46 -24.62 -50.39 -14.11
C SER A 46 -26.03 -49.92 -13.74
N LEU A 47 -26.22 -49.05 -12.74
CA LEU A 47 -27.52 -48.42 -12.43
C LEU A 47 -27.33 -47.01 -11.82
N ASP A 48 -27.85 -46.01 -12.54
CA ASP A 48 -28.07 -44.59 -12.21
C ASP A 48 -26.85 -43.63 -12.18
N GLN A 49 -26.89 -42.64 -13.09
CA GLN A 49 -26.05 -41.42 -13.07
C GLN A 49 -26.56 -40.44 -11.99
N ALA A 50 -26.50 -40.84 -10.72
CA ALA A 50 -26.72 -39.90 -9.63
C ALA A 50 -25.43 -39.14 -9.34
N GLY A 51 -25.46 -37.80 -9.44
CA GLY A 51 -24.35 -36.92 -9.11
C GLY A 51 -23.77 -37.19 -7.71
N ARG A 52 -22.47 -36.89 -7.56
CA ARG A 52 -21.71 -37.10 -6.32
C ARG A 52 -22.43 -36.41 -5.15
N LYS A 53 -22.73 -37.15 -4.09
CA LYS A 53 -23.54 -36.65 -2.96
C LYS A 53 -22.68 -35.89 -1.95
N LEU A 54 -23.06 -34.65 -1.67
CA LEU A 54 -22.56 -33.88 -0.53
C LEU A 54 -22.84 -34.61 0.79
N PRO A 55 -21.97 -34.45 1.82
CA PRO A 55 -22.16 -35.08 3.11
C PRO A 55 -23.45 -34.59 3.77
N GLN A 56 -24.31 -35.51 4.20
CA GLN A 56 -25.60 -35.21 4.82
C GLN A 56 -25.55 -35.33 6.34
N THR A 57 -24.54 -36.03 6.86
CA THR A 57 -24.32 -36.19 8.30
C THR A 57 -22.97 -35.63 8.73
N THR A 58 -22.88 -35.26 10.01
CA THR A 58 -21.62 -34.78 10.61
C THR A 58 -20.51 -35.83 10.53
N GLU A 59 -20.87 -37.11 10.55
CA GLU A 59 -19.90 -38.22 10.48
C GLU A 59 -19.35 -38.39 9.07
N GLU A 60 -20.19 -38.22 8.03
CA GLU A 60 -19.76 -38.20 6.63
C GLU A 60 -18.83 -37.02 6.34
N LEU A 61 -19.15 -35.83 6.83
CA LEU A 61 -18.29 -34.65 6.69
C LEU A 61 -16.93 -34.86 7.38
N ARG A 62 -16.94 -35.39 8.61
CA ARG A 62 -15.72 -35.75 9.36
C ARG A 62 -14.85 -36.70 8.56
N ARG A 63 -15.46 -37.67 7.89
CA ARG A 63 -14.75 -38.67 7.11
C ARG A 63 -14.14 -38.07 5.84
N LYS A 64 -14.85 -37.21 5.12
CA LYS A 64 -14.31 -36.45 3.97
C LYS A 64 -13.12 -35.58 4.35
N LEU A 65 -13.23 -34.83 5.45
CA LEU A 65 -12.10 -34.03 5.97
C LEU A 65 -10.91 -34.88 6.41
N ARG A 66 -11.14 -36.11 6.89
CA ARG A 66 -10.05 -37.04 7.24
C ARG A 66 -9.34 -37.58 5.99
N ILE A 67 -10.10 -37.85 4.92
CA ILE A 67 -9.55 -38.26 3.62
C ILE A 67 -8.67 -37.13 3.05
N GLU A 68 -9.16 -35.89 3.14
CA GLU A 68 -8.44 -34.68 2.73
C GLU A 68 -7.11 -34.54 3.47
N ALA A 69 -7.15 -34.63 4.81
CA ALA A 69 -5.96 -34.56 5.64
C ALA A 69 -4.94 -35.63 5.25
N ASN A 70 -5.39 -36.87 5.02
CA ASN A 70 -4.53 -37.96 4.60
C ASN A 70 -3.92 -37.73 3.21
N ALA A 71 -4.66 -37.15 2.26
CA ALA A 71 -4.17 -36.82 0.93
C ALA A 71 -3.06 -35.77 0.98
N TRP A 72 -3.25 -34.68 1.73
CA TRP A 72 -2.23 -33.65 1.89
C TRP A 72 -0.99 -34.12 2.65
N MET A 73 -1.15 -35.00 3.64
CA MET A 73 -0.01 -35.64 4.30
C MET A 73 0.80 -36.52 3.33
N MET A 74 0.13 -37.21 2.41
CA MET A 74 0.80 -37.97 1.33
C MET A 74 1.54 -37.03 0.38
N MET A 75 0.93 -35.90 -0.01
CA MET A 75 1.60 -34.89 -0.84
C MET A 75 2.82 -34.28 -0.17
N ALA A 76 2.71 -33.91 1.10
CA ALA A 76 3.83 -33.38 1.88
C ALA A 76 5.00 -34.36 2.00
N SER A 77 4.69 -35.67 2.08
CA SER A 77 5.72 -36.70 2.09
C SER A 77 6.47 -36.83 0.75
N LYS A 78 5.77 -36.60 -0.37
CA LYS A 78 6.28 -36.75 -1.74
C LYS A 78 6.99 -35.48 -2.24
N MET A 79 6.41 -34.31 -1.99
CA MET A 79 6.83 -33.01 -2.54
C MET A 79 7.54 -32.14 -1.50
N LYS A 80 8.67 -32.64 -0.97
CA LYS A 80 9.44 -31.97 0.10
C LYS A 80 10.06 -30.62 -0.30
N ASN A 81 10.18 -30.40 -1.60
CA ASN A 81 10.70 -29.16 -2.19
C ASN A 81 9.68 -28.01 -2.16
N LYS A 82 8.38 -28.27 -1.94
CA LYS A 82 7.35 -27.24 -1.85
C LYS A 82 7.32 -26.64 -0.43
N PRO A 83 7.61 -25.35 -0.25
CA PRO A 83 7.72 -24.73 1.09
C PRO A 83 6.43 -24.83 1.91
N TYR A 84 5.27 -24.76 1.27
CA TYR A 84 3.96 -24.79 1.92
C TYR A 84 3.54 -26.19 2.42
N LEU A 85 4.25 -27.24 2.04
CA LEU A 85 4.04 -28.59 2.55
C LEU A 85 5.02 -28.98 3.67
N GLN A 86 5.99 -28.11 3.98
CA GLN A 86 6.96 -28.36 5.04
C GLN A 86 6.30 -28.21 6.42
N ASN A 87 6.61 -29.14 7.32
CA ASN A 87 6.04 -29.21 8.67
C ASN A 87 4.49 -29.32 8.71
N LEU A 88 3.88 -29.82 7.63
CA LEU A 88 2.46 -30.15 7.64
C LEU A 88 2.24 -31.39 8.54
N GLU A 89 1.43 -31.22 9.58
CA GLU A 89 1.11 -32.28 10.55
C GLU A 89 -0.39 -32.51 10.65
N LEU A 90 -0.79 -33.75 10.97
CA LEU A 90 -2.19 -34.16 11.15
C LEU A 90 -2.94 -33.28 12.17
N GLN A 91 -2.24 -32.79 13.20
CA GLN A 91 -2.83 -31.92 14.24
C GLN A 91 -3.40 -30.60 13.68
N HIS A 92 -2.92 -30.14 12.51
CA HIS A 92 -3.48 -28.95 11.86
C HIS A 92 -4.91 -29.20 11.35
N PHE A 93 -5.16 -30.41 10.84
CA PHE A 93 -6.48 -30.82 10.37
C PHE A 93 -7.43 -31.19 11.52
N ASP A 94 -6.90 -31.73 12.62
CA ASP A 94 -7.71 -32.05 13.81
C ASP A 94 -8.33 -30.80 14.46
N ARG A 95 -7.58 -29.69 14.51
CA ARG A 95 -8.09 -28.41 15.04
C ARG A 95 -9.21 -27.82 14.17
N LEU A 96 -9.12 -27.98 12.86
CA LEU A 96 -10.14 -27.56 11.90
C LEU A 96 -11.43 -28.38 12.09
N GLN A 97 -11.28 -29.69 12.28
CA GLN A 97 -12.40 -30.57 12.58
C GLN A 97 -13.09 -30.22 13.91
N ASP A 98 -12.35 -29.84 14.94
CA ASP A 98 -12.91 -29.42 16.23
C ASP A 98 -13.61 -28.05 16.17
N ALA A 99 -13.14 -27.14 15.31
CA ALA A 99 -13.80 -25.87 15.04
C ALA A 99 -15.19 -26.07 14.40
N TYR A 100 -15.30 -26.95 13.40
CA TYR A 100 -16.60 -27.27 12.77
C TYR A 100 -17.57 -27.94 13.74
N LYS A 101 -17.10 -28.83 14.62
CA LYS A 101 -17.95 -29.40 15.69
C LYS A 101 -18.51 -28.33 16.62
N LYS A 102 -17.70 -27.33 16.96
CA LYS A 102 -18.13 -26.22 17.82
C LYS A 102 -19.21 -25.37 17.14
N GLN A 103 -19.09 -25.10 15.83
CA GLN A 103 -20.13 -24.39 15.07
C GLN A 103 -21.44 -25.18 14.95
N LEU A 104 -21.38 -26.49 14.71
CA LEU A 104 -22.56 -27.36 14.66
C LEU A 104 -23.26 -27.44 16.04
N SER A 105 -22.51 -27.44 17.14
CA SER A 105 -23.06 -27.40 18.50
C SER A 105 -23.79 -26.10 18.86
N LEU A 106 -23.57 -25.03 18.08
CA LEU A 106 -24.23 -23.72 18.22
C LEU A 106 -25.49 -23.59 17.34
N GLY A 107 -25.94 -24.68 16.69
CA GLY A 107 -27.21 -24.72 15.95
C GLY A 107 -27.12 -24.35 14.46
N VAL A 108 -25.91 -24.26 13.88
CA VAL A 108 -25.72 -24.02 12.44
C VAL A 108 -26.09 -25.30 11.65
N THR A 109 -26.90 -25.17 10.60
CA THR A 109 -27.37 -26.34 9.82
C THR A 109 -26.34 -26.70 8.75
N LEU A 110 -26.07 -27.99 8.50
CA LEU A 110 -25.08 -28.45 7.50
C LEU A 110 -25.29 -27.85 6.09
N LYS A 111 -26.55 -27.56 5.70
CA LYS A 111 -26.86 -26.89 4.42
C LYS A 111 -26.34 -25.46 4.30
N GLN A 112 -26.23 -24.71 5.40
CA GLN A 112 -25.68 -23.34 5.38
C GLN A 112 -24.16 -23.37 5.22
N VAL A 113 -23.48 -24.33 5.87
CA VAL A 113 -22.02 -24.49 5.78
C VAL A 113 -21.55 -24.86 4.36
N CYS A 114 -22.35 -25.64 3.63
CA CYS A 114 -22.01 -26.03 2.25
C CYS A 114 -22.40 -24.98 1.19
N ALA A 115 -23.31 -24.05 1.48
CA ALA A 115 -23.80 -23.07 0.51
C ALA A 115 -22.85 -21.87 0.32
N ASP A 116 -22.01 -21.57 1.31
CA ASP A 116 -21.04 -20.47 1.26
C ASP A 116 -19.81 -20.76 0.37
N ALA A 117 -19.71 -21.97 -0.21
CA ALA A 117 -18.60 -22.40 -1.06
C ALA A 117 -18.82 -22.15 -2.57
N GLU A 118 -20.04 -21.81 -3.02
CA GLU A 118 -20.31 -21.46 -4.42
C GLU A 118 -20.17 -19.95 -4.66
N LEU A 119 -18.94 -19.45 -4.78
CA LEU A 119 -18.68 -18.14 -5.38
C LEU A 119 -18.86 -18.25 -6.91
N LYS A 120 -20.04 -17.86 -7.40
CA LYS A 120 -20.25 -17.65 -8.84
C LYS A 120 -19.45 -16.43 -9.29
N ASP A 121 -18.50 -16.63 -10.21
CA ASP A 121 -17.87 -15.52 -10.92
C ASP A 121 -18.94 -14.69 -11.65
N PRO A 122 -18.90 -13.36 -11.55
CA PRO A 122 -19.81 -12.52 -12.31
C PRO A 122 -19.45 -12.58 -13.81
N PRO A 123 -20.45 -12.53 -14.71
CA PRO A 123 -20.22 -12.59 -16.15
C PRO A 123 -19.39 -11.40 -16.64
N GLU A 124 -18.44 -11.68 -17.53
CA GLU A 124 -17.68 -10.71 -18.32
C GLU A 124 -18.63 -9.98 -19.29
N GLU A 125 -19.26 -8.90 -18.86
CA GLU A 125 -19.96 -7.99 -19.78
C GLU A 125 -19.51 -6.53 -19.60
N ASP A 126 -19.11 -5.96 -20.74
CA ASP A 126 -18.93 -4.54 -21.08
C ASP A 126 -17.75 -3.76 -20.48
N LEU A 127 -16.55 -4.08 -20.95
CA LEU A 127 -15.40 -3.15 -20.93
C LEU A 127 -15.52 -2.08 -22.04
N HIS A 128 -16.49 -1.18 -21.92
CA HIS A 128 -16.35 0.14 -22.55
C HIS A 128 -15.28 0.92 -21.76
N PHE A 129 -14.00 0.76 -22.10
CA PHE A 129 -12.95 1.63 -21.58
C PHE A 129 -13.21 3.05 -22.07
N SER A 130 -13.72 3.93 -21.19
CA SER A 130 -13.66 5.37 -21.43
C SER A 130 -12.18 5.74 -21.56
N LEU A 131 -11.79 6.26 -22.73
CA LEU A 131 -10.42 6.74 -22.93
C LEU A 131 -10.18 7.92 -21.98
N VAL A 132 -9.27 7.74 -21.01
CA VAL A 132 -8.87 8.80 -20.08
C VAL A 132 -8.18 9.93 -20.84
N GLN A 133 -8.71 11.14 -20.75
CA GLN A 133 -8.23 12.32 -21.46
C GLN A 133 -7.17 13.07 -20.65
N SER A 134 -6.05 12.41 -20.33
CA SER A 134 -4.98 13.01 -19.50
C SER A 134 -4.07 14.00 -20.25
N GLY A 135 -4.18 14.08 -21.58
CA GLY A 135 -3.23 14.85 -22.41
C GLY A 135 -1.78 14.33 -22.38
N CYS A 136 -1.55 13.16 -21.76
CA CYS A 136 -0.26 12.49 -21.70
C CYS A 136 -0.13 11.44 -22.82
N ALA A 137 1.10 11.06 -23.16
CA ALA A 137 1.37 10.08 -24.21
C ALA A 137 1.75 8.71 -23.62
N GLY A 138 1.29 7.62 -24.24
CA GLY A 138 1.61 6.26 -23.78
C GLY A 138 0.74 5.80 -22.61
N PRO A 139 1.01 4.61 -22.06
CA PRO A 139 0.26 4.05 -20.94
C PRO A 139 0.61 4.74 -19.61
N PRO A 140 -0.30 4.75 -18.62
CA PRO A 140 0.04 5.07 -17.24
C PRO A 140 1.14 4.14 -16.70
N LEU A 141 1.92 4.64 -15.76
CA LEU A 141 2.84 3.89 -14.92
C LEU A 141 2.06 2.79 -14.19
N GLN A 142 2.70 1.65 -13.99
CA GLN A 142 2.14 0.54 -13.25
C GLN A 142 2.93 0.35 -11.96
N ALA A 143 2.21 0.04 -10.88
CA ALA A 143 2.79 -0.45 -9.65
C ALA A 143 2.46 -1.94 -9.55
N ALA A 144 3.45 -2.78 -9.28
CA ALA A 144 3.19 -4.18 -8.95
C ALA A 144 3.33 -4.40 -7.46
N TRP A 145 2.35 -5.09 -6.88
CA TRP A 145 2.34 -5.49 -5.49
C TRP A 145 1.73 -6.88 -5.34
N ALA A 146 2.40 -7.76 -4.60
CA ALA A 146 2.01 -9.14 -4.34
C ALA A 146 1.54 -9.91 -5.61
N GLY A 147 2.31 -9.84 -6.71
CA GLY A 147 1.99 -10.54 -7.96
C GLY A 147 0.87 -9.90 -8.80
N ARG A 148 0.21 -8.85 -8.29
CA ARG A 148 -0.77 -8.07 -9.04
C ARG A 148 -0.08 -6.85 -9.65
N LYS A 149 -0.38 -6.57 -10.91
CA LYS A 149 0.02 -5.34 -11.59
C LYS A 149 -1.22 -4.47 -11.74
N ASP A 150 -1.18 -3.32 -11.08
CA ASP A 150 -2.22 -2.31 -11.19
C ASP A 150 -1.61 -1.01 -11.71
N GLU A 151 -2.40 -0.17 -12.37
CA GLU A 151 -1.94 1.17 -12.74
C GLU A 151 -1.69 1.99 -11.46
N PHE A 152 -0.56 2.70 -11.44
CA PHE A 152 -0.15 3.58 -10.35
C PHE A 152 -1.23 4.64 -10.06
N ILE A 153 -1.49 4.85 -8.78
CA ILE A 153 -2.46 5.81 -8.26
C ILE A 153 -1.69 6.83 -7.41
N ASP A 154 -1.60 8.05 -7.89
CA ASP A 154 -0.92 9.15 -7.21
C ASP A 154 -1.84 9.95 -6.26
N GLY A 155 -3.12 9.55 -6.18
CA GLY A 155 -4.13 10.19 -5.35
C GLY A 155 -4.84 11.39 -5.99
N PHE A 156 -4.48 11.78 -7.22
CA PHE A 156 -5.08 12.92 -7.94
C PHE A 156 -6.05 12.50 -9.06
N GLY A 157 -6.46 11.22 -9.07
CA GLY A 157 -7.43 10.69 -10.02
C GLY A 157 -6.83 10.15 -11.32
N GLU A 158 -7.67 9.55 -12.16
CA GLU A 158 -7.25 8.83 -13.36
C GLU A 158 -6.65 9.78 -14.43
N CYS A 159 -7.17 10.99 -14.58
CA CYS A 159 -6.68 12.03 -15.48
C CYS A 159 -5.31 12.61 -15.06
N SER A 160 -4.82 12.30 -13.85
CA SER A 160 -3.61 12.93 -13.30
C SER A 160 -2.36 12.64 -14.14
N PRO A 161 -1.62 13.67 -14.61
CA PRO A 161 -0.35 13.49 -15.29
C PRO A 161 0.73 12.79 -14.45
N GLY A 162 0.62 12.82 -13.12
CA GLY A 162 1.56 12.17 -12.21
C GLY A 162 1.64 10.66 -12.41
N ARG A 163 0.56 10.08 -12.96
CA ARG A 163 0.50 8.67 -13.36
C ARG A 163 1.30 8.31 -14.60
N TRP A 164 1.87 9.26 -15.34
CA TRP A 164 2.72 8.99 -16.50
C TRP A 164 4.18 9.29 -16.20
N HIS A 165 5.08 8.65 -16.94
CA HIS A 165 6.50 8.98 -16.92
C HIS A 165 6.70 10.49 -17.22
N PRO A 166 7.58 11.21 -16.52
CA PRO A 166 7.75 12.66 -16.67
C PRO A 166 7.97 13.12 -18.12
N ALA A 167 8.77 12.39 -18.89
CA ALA A 167 9.04 12.68 -20.30
C ALA A 167 7.79 12.55 -21.20
N ALA A 168 6.76 11.83 -20.75
CA ALA A 168 5.51 11.63 -21.46
C ALA A 168 4.41 12.63 -21.07
N ARG A 169 4.63 13.46 -20.04
CA ARG A 169 3.67 14.44 -19.54
C ARG A 169 3.60 15.64 -20.48
N GLY A 170 2.38 16.03 -20.87
CA GLY A 170 2.15 17.23 -21.68
C GLY A 170 2.67 17.18 -23.12
N LEU A 171 3.09 16.02 -23.63
CA LEU A 171 3.50 15.85 -25.03
C LEU A 171 2.37 16.12 -26.03
N ARG A 172 1.10 15.93 -25.62
CA ARG A 172 -0.07 16.22 -26.48
C ARG A 172 -0.56 17.67 -26.37
N LYS A 173 0.16 18.55 -25.65
CA LYS A 173 -0.23 19.96 -25.51
C LYS A 173 -0.10 20.73 -26.82
N THR A 174 -1.16 21.41 -27.20
CA THR A 174 -1.17 22.30 -28.38
C THR A 174 -0.20 23.47 -28.20
N ALA A 175 0.14 24.16 -29.30
CA ALA A 175 0.98 25.36 -29.23
C ALA A 175 0.33 26.46 -28.38
N VAL A 176 -1.00 26.58 -28.44
CA VAL A 176 -1.79 27.54 -27.65
C VAL A 176 -1.70 27.22 -26.15
N GLN A 177 -1.90 25.95 -25.77
CA GLN A 177 -1.75 25.48 -24.39
C GLN A 177 -0.34 25.72 -23.85
N ARG A 178 0.69 25.41 -24.64
CA ARG A 178 2.09 25.65 -24.26
C ARG A 178 2.38 27.14 -24.04
N ALA A 179 1.90 28.01 -24.93
CA ALA A 179 2.06 29.45 -24.80
C ALA A 179 1.33 30.00 -23.56
N PHE A 180 0.14 29.48 -23.25
CA PHE A 180 -0.59 29.84 -22.03
C PHE A 180 0.17 29.43 -20.76
N VAL A 181 0.65 28.19 -20.67
CA VAL A 181 1.47 27.70 -19.55
C VAL A 181 2.72 28.55 -19.35
N GLN A 182 3.39 28.93 -20.44
CA GLN A 182 4.58 29.80 -20.39
C GLN A 182 4.25 31.19 -19.83
N ARG A 183 3.14 31.80 -20.24
CA ARG A 183 2.69 33.10 -19.69
C ARG A 183 2.32 32.99 -18.22
N LEU A 184 1.57 31.96 -17.84
CA LEU A 184 1.18 31.73 -16.44
C LEU A 184 2.41 31.52 -15.55
N ARG A 185 3.36 30.68 -16.00
CA ARG A 185 4.63 30.49 -15.31
C ARG A 185 5.41 31.80 -15.20
N GLY A 186 5.48 32.60 -16.25
CA GLY A 186 6.15 33.90 -16.22
C GLY A 186 5.60 34.83 -15.13
N ILE A 187 4.28 34.88 -14.96
CA ILE A 187 3.64 35.66 -13.89
C ILE A 187 4.02 35.13 -12.49
N LEU A 188 4.02 33.81 -12.31
CA LEU A 188 4.38 33.18 -11.03
C LEU A 188 5.86 33.38 -10.68
N ASP A 189 6.75 33.22 -11.66
CA ASP A 189 8.19 33.41 -11.49
C ASP A 189 8.48 34.89 -11.17
N GLU A 190 7.87 35.83 -11.91
CA GLU A 190 7.98 37.28 -11.64
C GLU A 190 7.47 37.63 -10.23
N PHE A 191 6.34 37.07 -9.82
CA PHE A 191 5.78 37.29 -8.49
C PHE A 191 6.71 36.77 -7.38
N CYS A 192 7.25 35.56 -7.53
CA CYS A 192 8.17 35.00 -6.56
C CYS A 192 9.45 35.83 -6.43
N LEU A 193 10.05 36.24 -7.56
CA LEU A 193 11.28 37.04 -7.57
C LEU A 193 11.09 38.44 -6.98
N ASN A 194 9.93 39.07 -7.19
CA ASN A 194 9.65 40.41 -6.67
C ASN A 194 9.30 40.44 -5.19
N ASN A 195 8.72 39.36 -4.65
CA ASN A 195 8.23 39.34 -3.27
C ASN A 195 9.13 38.53 -2.32
N LEU A 196 10.04 37.70 -2.84
CA LEU A 196 10.95 36.91 -2.03
C LEU A 196 12.40 37.33 -2.30
N PRO A 197 13.18 37.73 -1.28
CA PRO A 197 14.58 38.10 -1.46
C PRO A 197 15.45 36.95 -1.98
N ASP A 198 15.14 35.73 -1.55
CA ASP A 198 15.78 34.49 -1.99
C ASP A 198 14.74 33.37 -1.93
N VAL A 199 14.38 32.84 -3.09
CA VAL A 199 13.35 31.81 -3.29
C VAL A 199 13.74 30.49 -2.60
N ALA A 200 15.01 30.09 -2.70
CA ALA A 200 15.49 28.84 -2.10
C ALA A 200 15.50 28.96 -0.58
N ARG A 201 16.06 30.05 -0.05
CA ARG A 201 16.06 30.32 1.40
C ARG A 201 14.65 30.41 1.96
N SER A 202 13.73 31.10 1.27
CA SER A 202 12.32 31.20 1.68
C SER A 202 11.64 29.83 1.70
N THR A 203 11.95 28.96 0.73
CA THR A 203 11.46 27.58 0.69
C THR A 203 11.97 26.77 1.89
N PHE A 204 13.26 26.89 2.24
CA PHE A 204 13.79 26.27 3.47
C PHE A 204 13.20 26.86 4.74
N MET A 205 12.94 28.17 4.80
CA MET A 205 12.28 28.80 5.93
C MET A 205 10.83 28.32 6.10
N LEU A 206 10.12 28.10 4.99
CA LEU A 206 8.80 27.50 4.96
C LEU A 206 8.85 26.05 5.49
N ALA A 207 9.74 25.22 4.94
CA ALA A 207 9.90 23.83 5.35
C ALA A 207 10.33 23.69 6.83
N THR A 208 11.22 24.56 7.31
CA THR A 208 11.65 24.57 8.73
C THR A 208 10.63 25.22 9.66
N GLY A 209 9.46 25.63 9.16
CA GLY A 209 8.39 26.22 9.97
C GLY A 209 8.74 27.58 10.57
N LYS A 210 9.69 28.31 9.98
CA LYS A 210 10.10 29.66 10.44
C LYS A 210 9.14 30.75 9.96
N ILE A 211 8.35 30.46 8.93
CA ILE A 211 7.31 31.36 8.41
C ILE A 211 6.01 31.07 9.17
N GLN A 212 5.57 32.02 10.00
CA GLN A 212 4.35 31.87 10.83
C GLN A 212 3.10 32.51 10.19
N GLN A 213 3.30 33.38 9.19
CA GLN A 213 2.25 34.10 8.48
C GLN A 213 2.63 34.24 7.00
N SER A 214 1.68 34.63 6.14
CA SER A 214 1.95 34.84 4.71
C SER A 214 3.16 35.75 4.50
N PRO A 215 4.17 35.33 3.72
CA PRO A 215 5.28 36.21 3.34
C PRO A 215 4.87 37.23 2.27
N PHE A 216 3.65 37.11 1.72
CA PHE A 216 3.11 37.98 0.67
C PHE A 216 2.04 38.91 1.25
N SER A 217 2.06 40.18 0.85
CA SER A 217 1.01 41.14 1.18
C SER A 217 -0.27 40.88 0.39
N ASP A 218 -1.41 41.26 0.96
CA ASP A 218 -2.71 41.14 0.27
C ASP A 218 -2.73 41.91 -1.05
N SER A 219 -2.07 43.07 -1.12
CA SER A 219 -1.93 43.87 -2.34
C SER A 219 -1.12 43.15 -3.42
N ALA A 220 -0.07 42.42 -3.05
CA ALA A 220 0.73 41.64 -3.98
C ALA A 220 -0.08 40.45 -4.52
N ILE A 221 -0.81 39.75 -3.65
CA ILE A 221 -1.69 38.64 -4.05
C ILE A 221 -2.82 39.14 -4.97
N ALA A 222 -3.42 40.29 -4.67
CA ALA A 222 -4.43 40.89 -5.53
C ALA A 222 -3.88 41.26 -6.91
N ASN A 223 -2.64 41.80 -6.98
CA ASN A 223 -1.97 42.08 -8.25
C ASN A 223 -1.69 40.80 -9.05
N LEU A 224 -1.22 39.74 -8.37
CA LEU A 224 -1.00 38.42 -8.97
C LEU A 224 -2.28 37.87 -9.61
N ARG A 225 -3.40 37.92 -8.87
CA ARG A 225 -4.70 37.47 -9.37
C ARG A 225 -5.18 38.31 -10.55
N SER A 226 -5.03 39.63 -10.50
CA SER A 226 -5.38 40.51 -11.63
C SER A 226 -4.59 40.17 -12.90
N LYS A 227 -3.28 39.89 -12.78
CA LYS A 227 -2.45 39.41 -13.89
C LYS A 227 -2.92 38.03 -14.40
N TRP A 228 -3.33 37.13 -13.52
CA TRP A 228 -3.88 35.83 -13.91
C TRP A 228 -5.21 35.99 -14.66
N PHE A 229 -6.15 36.80 -14.15
CA PHE A 229 -7.45 37.01 -14.77
C PHE A 229 -7.36 37.63 -16.17
N SER A 230 -6.36 38.48 -16.42
CA SER A 230 -6.16 39.07 -17.75
C SER A 230 -5.67 38.06 -18.81
N LEU A 231 -5.20 36.88 -18.39
CA LEU A 231 -4.88 35.79 -19.30
C LEU A 231 -6.10 34.93 -19.69
N LEU A 232 -7.22 35.09 -19.01
CA LEU A 232 -8.40 34.24 -19.15
C LEU A 232 -9.44 34.86 -20.09
N PRO A 233 -10.28 34.04 -20.78
CA PRO A 233 -11.26 34.53 -21.74
C PRO A 233 -12.27 35.53 -21.16
N ASN A 234 -12.72 35.32 -19.92
CA ASN A 234 -13.64 36.19 -19.22
C ASN A 234 -13.04 36.61 -17.86
N SER A 235 -12.30 37.71 -17.88
CA SER A 235 -11.62 38.27 -16.72
C SER A 235 -12.58 38.75 -15.63
N SER A 236 -13.76 39.23 -15.99
CA SER A 236 -14.76 39.73 -15.04
C SER A 236 -15.31 38.59 -14.21
N LEU A 237 -15.77 37.52 -14.86
CA LEU A 237 -16.27 36.31 -14.19
C LEU A 237 -15.15 35.61 -13.40
N ALA A 238 -13.92 35.61 -13.92
CA ALA A 238 -12.77 35.03 -13.22
C ALA A 238 -12.49 35.70 -11.86
N ALA A 239 -12.81 36.98 -11.72
CA ALA A 239 -12.58 37.73 -10.48
C ALA A 239 -13.66 37.49 -9.41
N GLU A 240 -14.79 36.87 -9.79
CA GLU A 240 -15.88 36.58 -8.87
C GLU A 240 -15.56 35.37 -7.98
N ILE A 241 -15.95 35.48 -6.71
CA ILE A 241 -15.79 34.41 -5.72
C ILE A 241 -17.19 33.91 -5.38
N PRO A 242 -17.50 32.62 -5.63
CA PRO A 242 -18.77 32.03 -5.24
C PRO A 242 -19.01 32.11 -3.72
N GLU A 243 -20.28 32.15 -3.32
CA GLU A 243 -20.65 32.28 -1.90
C GLU A 243 -20.14 31.10 -1.05
N PHE A 244 -19.90 31.36 0.24
CA PHE A 244 -19.49 30.37 1.26
C PHE A 244 -18.11 29.71 1.06
N GLN A 245 -17.29 30.18 0.11
CA GLN A 245 -15.95 29.65 -0.10
C GLN A 245 -14.95 30.73 -0.55
N PRO A 246 -13.64 30.52 -0.35
CA PRO A 246 -12.61 31.51 -0.71
C PRO A 246 -12.02 31.31 -2.12
N PHE A 247 -12.47 30.30 -2.87
CA PHE A 247 -11.81 29.85 -4.09
C PHE A 247 -12.29 30.59 -5.35
N TYR A 248 -11.36 30.92 -6.25
CA TYR A 248 -11.66 31.51 -7.55
C TYR A 248 -12.04 30.43 -8.57
N LEU A 249 -13.17 29.75 -8.34
CA LEU A 249 -13.59 28.59 -9.13
C LEU A 249 -13.78 28.91 -10.61
N HIS A 250 -14.35 30.07 -10.95
CA HIS A 250 -14.52 30.52 -12.33
C HIS A 250 -13.17 30.72 -13.06
N ALA A 251 -12.17 31.24 -12.34
CA ALA A 251 -10.83 31.40 -12.91
C ALA A 251 -10.12 30.05 -13.08
N LEU A 252 -10.29 29.13 -12.12
CA LEU A 252 -9.76 27.77 -12.20
C LEU A 252 -10.40 26.99 -13.35
N SER A 253 -11.72 27.06 -13.52
CA SER A 253 -12.48 26.47 -14.64
C SER A 253 -11.93 26.94 -15.99
N GLN A 254 -11.85 28.26 -16.20
CA GLN A 254 -11.28 28.82 -17.42
C GLN A 254 -9.82 28.40 -17.64
N THR A 255 -9.02 28.33 -16.57
CA THR A 255 -7.62 27.88 -16.64
C THR A 255 -7.53 26.41 -17.07
N MET A 256 -8.34 25.53 -16.47
CA MET A 256 -8.41 24.10 -16.76
C MET A 256 -8.91 23.85 -18.20
N GLU A 257 -9.94 24.57 -18.63
CA GLU A 257 -10.43 24.55 -20.01
C GLU A 257 -9.33 24.94 -21.01
N MET A 258 -8.60 26.03 -20.74
CA MET A 258 -7.47 26.45 -21.57
C MET A 258 -6.33 25.42 -21.59
N LEU A 259 -6.19 24.62 -20.53
CA LEU A 259 -5.22 23.52 -20.45
C LEU A 259 -5.73 22.22 -21.08
N GLY A 260 -7.01 22.16 -21.47
CA GLY A 260 -7.67 20.97 -22.00
C GLY A 260 -7.89 19.88 -20.96
N ASP A 261 -8.02 20.27 -19.69
CA ASP A 261 -8.33 19.34 -18.61
C ASP A 261 -9.81 18.92 -18.70
N PRO A 262 -10.14 17.62 -18.63
CA PRO A 262 -11.50 17.14 -18.83
C PRO A 262 -12.47 17.53 -17.70
N ASP A 263 -11.96 17.88 -16.51
CA ASP A 263 -12.78 18.12 -15.32
C ASP A 263 -13.12 19.59 -15.11
N PHE A 264 -12.79 20.48 -16.04
CA PHE A 264 -13.00 21.93 -15.85
C PHE A 264 -14.45 22.32 -15.53
N ALA A 265 -15.43 21.60 -16.10
CA ALA A 265 -16.85 21.93 -16.00
C ALA A 265 -17.41 21.75 -14.58
N ILE A 266 -16.91 20.79 -13.79
CA ILE A 266 -17.40 20.53 -12.43
C ILE A 266 -17.16 21.72 -11.48
N LEU A 267 -16.25 22.62 -11.83
CA LEU A 267 -15.94 23.78 -11.01
C LEU A 267 -17.06 24.81 -11.01
N ASP A 268 -17.69 25.08 -12.17
CA ASP A 268 -18.67 26.17 -12.30
C ASP A 268 -19.69 26.06 -13.46
N ARG A 269 -19.62 25.04 -14.32
CA ARG A 269 -20.45 24.96 -15.55
C ARG A 269 -21.31 23.70 -15.66
N GLU A 270 -21.05 22.68 -14.84
CA GLU A 270 -21.83 21.45 -14.84
C GLU A 270 -23.26 21.71 -14.40
N SER A 271 -24.25 21.22 -15.18
CA SER A 271 -25.67 21.44 -14.92
C SER A 271 -26.23 20.61 -13.78
N ASP A 272 -25.63 19.44 -13.52
CA ASP A 272 -26.10 18.48 -12.51
C ASP A 272 -25.56 18.78 -11.10
N GLY A 273 -25.03 19.99 -10.91
CA GLY A 273 -24.37 20.46 -9.69
C GLY A 273 -22.87 20.62 -9.90
N ASN A 274 -22.34 21.75 -9.44
CA ASN A 274 -20.93 22.14 -9.59
C ASN A 274 -20.40 22.71 -8.26
N PHE A 275 -19.09 22.90 -8.14
CA PHE A 275 -18.51 23.38 -6.88
C PHE A 275 -18.84 24.84 -6.56
N ALA A 276 -19.24 25.65 -7.54
CA ALA A 276 -19.63 27.04 -7.33
C ALA A 276 -21.04 27.16 -6.72
N GLU A 277 -22.00 26.39 -7.21
CA GLU A 277 -23.41 26.44 -6.79
C GLU A 277 -23.76 25.38 -5.73
N GLY A 278 -22.95 24.33 -5.63
CA GLY A 278 -23.15 23.19 -4.75
C GLY A 278 -23.32 21.89 -5.53
N VAL A 279 -22.81 20.81 -4.95
CA VAL A 279 -22.87 19.45 -5.52
C VAL A 279 -23.89 18.60 -4.77
N PRO A 280 -24.69 17.77 -5.46
CA PRO A 280 -25.60 16.85 -4.81
C PRO A 280 -24.83 15.83 -3.97
N VAL A 281 -25.42 15.44 -2.83
CA VAL A 281 -24.86 14.42 -1.92
C VAL A 281 -25.36 13.01 -2.22
N GLY A 282 -26.15 12.83 -3.28
CA GLY A 282 -26.62 11.52 -3.73
C GLY A 282 -27.74 10.89 -2.88
N HIS A 283 -28.48 11.69 -2.09
CA HIS A 283 -29.48 11.16 -1.15
C HIS A 283 -30.78 10.67 -1.82
N ARG A 284 -31.20 11.30 -2.92
CA ARG A 284 -32.44 10.96 -3.65
C ARG A 284 -32.18 10.31 -5.01
N GLU A 285 -31.12 10.73 -5.66
CA GLU A 285 -30.68 10.21 -6.95
C GLU A 285 -29.21 9.80 -6.83
N PRO A 286 -28.82 8.65 -7.40
CA PRO A 286 -27.43 8.22 -7.36
C PRO A 286 -26.55 9.19 -8.15
N LEU A 287 -25.38 9.51 -7.61
CA LEU A 287 -24.43 10.38 -8.28
C LEU A 287 -23.92 9.70 -9.57
N SER A 288 -23.78 10.50 -10.62
CA SER A 288 -23.18 10.04 -11.88
C SER A 288 -21.71 9.65 -11.66
N HIS A 289 -21.24 8.66 -12.42
CA HIS A 289 -19.86 8.20 -12.33
C HIS A 289 -18.92 9.14 -13.08
N VAL A 290 -17.94 9.73 -12.37
CA VAL A 290 -16.91 10.59 -12.95
C VAL A 290 -15.76 9.75 -13.49
N CYS A 291 -15.92 9.27 -14.73
CA CYS A 291 -14.99 8.33 -15.37
C CYS A 291 -13.57 8.86 -15.63
N GLN A 292 -13.37 10.19 -15.65
CA GLN A 292 -12.06 10.82 -15.85
C GLN A 292 -11.22 10.88 -14.57
N VAL A 293 -11.85 10.82 -13.40
CA VAL A 293 -11.18 10.93 -12.09
C VAL A 293 -11.16 9.59 -11.38
N PHE A 294 -12.27 8.85 -11.38
CA PHE A 294 -12.42 7.63 -10.61
C PHE A 294 -12.66 6.44 -11.52
N ARG A 295 -12.00 5.32 -11.22
CA ARG A 295 -12.36 4.03 -11.84
C ARG A 295 -13.78 3.67 -11.46
N LYS A 296 -14.51 3.06 -12.40
CA LYS A 296 -15.83 2.50 -12.09
C LYS A 296 -15.66 1.52 -10.94
N ARG A 297 -16.39 1.75 -9.85
CA ARG A 297 -16.40 0.84 -8.71
C ARG A 297 -16.91 -0.51 -9.20
N ARG A 298 -16.02 -1.51 -9.28
CA ARG A 298 -16.37 -2.89 -9.73
C ARG A 298 -16.85 -3.78 -8.58
N LYS A 299 -16.58 -3.36 -7.35
CA LYS A 299 -17.04 -4.02 -6.13
C LYS A 299 -17.84 -3.02 -5.34
N ASP A 300 -19.16 -3.13 -5.44
CA ASP A 300 -20.01 -2.57 -4.41
C ASP A 300 -19.72 -3.33 -3.14
N GLN A 301 -19.36 -2.58 -2.09
CA GLN A 301 -19.45 -3.14 -0.75
C GLN A 301 -20.95 -3.34 -0.57
N LYS A 302 -21.43 -4.59 -0.64
CA LYS A 302 -22.75 -4.89 -0.07
C LYS A 302 -22.66 -4.35 1.35
N TYR A 303 -23.43 -3.32 1.65
CA TYR A 303 -23.57 -2.93 3.04
C TYR A 303 -24.05 -4.18 3.75
N ASP A 304 -23.25 -4.62 4.72
CA ASP A 304 -23.55 -5.79 5.50
C ASP A 304 -24.88 -5.50 6.21
N GLU A 305 -25.98 -6.09 5.75
CA GLU A 305 -27.26 -6.05 6.46
C GLU A 305 -27.23 -6.98 7.70
N THR A 306 -26.10 -7.64 7.94
CA THR A 306 -25.73 -8.41 9.13
C THR A 306 -24.81 -7.60 10.06
N GLU A 307 -24.81 -7.88 11.37
CA GLU A 307 -23.92 -7.21 12.34
C GLU A 307 -22.44 -7.49 12.02
N LEU A 308 -21.73 -6.45 11.56
CA LEU A 308 -20.27 -6.27 11.42
C LEU A 308 -19.40 -7.47 11.91
N GLN A 309 -18.97 -8.31 10.96
CA GLN A 309 -17.98 -9.39 11.17
C GLN A 309 -16.59 -9.01 10.59
N LEU A 310 -15.54 -9.27 11.38
CA LEU A 310 -14.23 -8.59 11.34
C LEU A 310 -13.07 -9.37 10.66
N ASP A 311 -13.32 -10.46 9.94
CA ASP A 311 -12.21 -11.27 9.41
C ASP A 311 -11.77 -10.87 7.99
N MET A 312 -10.77 -9.99 7.94
CA MET A 312 -9.95 -9.71 6.75
C MET A 312 -8.77 -10.70 6.67
N MET A 313 -9.02 -11.90 6.17
CA MET A 313 -7.98 -12.88 5.83
C MET A 313 -7.62 -12.76 4.34
N ASN A 314 -6.81 -11.77 3.94
CA ASN A 314 -6.21 -11.73 2.61
C ASN A 314 -4.89 -10.94 2.61
N PHE A 315 -3.81 -11.61 3.01
CA PHE A 315 -2.43 -11.24 2.69
C PHE A 315 -1.66 -12.50 2.29
N GLN A 316 -1.18 -12.56 1.05
CA GLN A 316 -0.15 -13.51 0.58
C GLN A 316 0.96 -12.77 -0.17
N THR A 317 2.15 -13.37 -0.09
CA THR A 317 3.54 -13.00 -0.43
C THR A 317 3.80 -12.70 -1.92
N ASP A 318 4.62 -11.77 -2.45
CA ASP A 318 5.78 -10.92 -2.05
C ASP A 318 7.14 -11.28 -2.74
N SER A 319 7.13 -11.70 -4.02
CA SER A 319 8.37 -11.81 -4.85
C SER A 319 8.36 -11.00 -6.17
N ASP A 320 7.21 -10.78 -6.82
CA ASP A 320 7.12 -9.91 -8.01
C ASP A 320 6.83 -8.43 -7.68
N ALA A 321 6.36 -8.18 -6.45
CA ALA A 321 6.19 -6.84 -5.87
C ALA A 321 7.53 -6.12 -5.73
N GLU A 322 8.56 -6.90 -5.38
CA GLU A 322 9.89 -6.41 -5.03
C GLU A 322 10.62 -5.85 -6.24
N LYS A 323 10.53 -6.51 -7.41
CA LYS A 323 11.13 -6.02 -8.66
C LYS A 323 10.43 -4.77 -9.19
N ALA A 324 9.11 -4.68 -9.08
CA ALA A 324 8.36 -3.51 -9.52
C ALA A 324 8.57 -2.30 -8.59
N LEU A 325 8.63 -2.53 -7.28
CA LEU A 325 8.97 -1.49 -6.31
C LEU A 325 10.41 -1.02 -6.48
N GLN A 326 11.38 -1.91 -6.72
CA GLN A 326 12.77 -1.52 -6.97
C GLN A 326 12.94 -0.71 -8.26
N GLN A 327 12.23 -1.08 -9.33
CA GLN A 327 12.23 -0.32 -10.57
C GLN A 327 11.53 1.03 -10.39
N GLN A 328 10.44 1.08 -9.63
CA GLN A 328 9.75 2.31 -9.28
C GLN A 328 10.60 3.22 -8.37
N PHE A 329 11.34 2.67 -7.41
CA PHE A 329 12.26 3.44 -6.57
C PHE A 329 13.46 3.95 -7.36
N ALA A 330 14.02 3.18 -8.30
CA ALA A 330 15.10 3.65 -9.17
C ALA A 330 14.63 4.74 -10.16
N GLU A 331 13.40 4.65 -10.66
CA GLU A 331 12.77 5.67 -11.49
C GLU A 331 12.38 6.91 -10.67
N GLU A 332 11.91 6.74 -9.43
CA GLU A 332 11.62 7.83 -8.50
C GLU A 332 12.91 8.52 -8.03
N GLU A 333 13.98 7.80 -7.69
CA GLU A 333 15.28 8.37 -7.29
C GLU A 333 15.92 9.18 -8.44
N ALA A 334 15.83 8.68 -9.68
CA ALA A 334 16.20 9.45 -10.87
C ALA A 334 15.25 10.65 -11.14
N PHE A 335 13.97 10.56 -10.73
CA PHE A 335 13.00 11.66 -10.79
C PHE A 335 13.25 12.73 -9.72
N TRP A 336 13.68 12.35 -8.52
CA TRP A 336 14.05 13.24 -7.42
C TRP A 336 15.31 14.07 -7.77
N ASP A 337 16.30 13.45 -8.44
CA ASP A 337 17.49 14.15 -8.95
C ASP A 337 17.16 15.20 -10.03
N VAL A 338 16.10 14.98 -10.83
CA VAL A 338 15.60 15.96 -11.81
C VAL A 338 14.76 17.07 -11.15
N TRP A 339 14.04 16.75 -10.06
CA TRP A 339 13.23 17.72 -9.32
C TRP A 339 14.06 18.71 -8.49
N LEU A 340 15.18 18.26 -7.94
CA LEU A 340 16.12 19.10 -7.17
C LEU A 340 16.78 20.21 -8.00
N TYR A 341 16.76 20.12 -9.34
CA TYR A 341 17.33 21.15 -10.24
C TYR A 341 16.37 22.28 -10.64
N THR A 342 15.12 22.30 -10.15
CA THR A 342 14.24 23.47 -10.32
C THR A 342 13.88 24.07 -8.97
N SER A 343 14.75 24.94 -8.46
CA SER A 343 14.63 25.72 -7.22
C SER A 343 13.37 26.61 -7.09
N LEU A 344 12.40 26.47 -7.99
CA LEU A 344 11.11 27.17 -8.05
C LEU A 344 9.90 26.28 -7.69
N SER A 345 10.04 24.96 -7.59
CA SER A 345 8.87 24.05 -7.59
C SER A 345 8.03 24.08 -6.30
N GLY A 346 8.64 24.08 -5.12
CA GLY A 346 7.91 24.03 -3.85
C GLY A 346 7.09 25.30 -3.55
N ILE A 347 7.76 26.47 -3.58
CA ILE A 347 7.10 27.74 -3.29
C ILE A 347 6.25 28.23 -4.47
N GLY A 348 6.61 27.90 -5.72
CA GLY A 348 5.77 28.19 -6.88
C GLY A 348 4.43 27.46 -6.81
N PHE A 349 4.43 26.18 -6.39
CA PHE A 349 3.20 25.45 -6.14
C PHE A 349 2.35 26.07 -5.02
N LEU A 350 2.97 26.48 -3.91
CA LEU A 350 2.28 27.22 -2.85
C LEU A 350 1.63 28.50 -3.37
N VAL A 351 2.34 29.27 -4.20
CA VAL A 351 1.82 30.51 -4.80
C VAL A 351 0.63 30.21 -5.73
N CYS A 352 0.64 29.12 -6.50
CA CYS A 352 -0.53 28.70 -7.28
C CYS A 352 -1.77 28.48 -6.40
N LEU A 353 -1.59 27.82 -5.24
CA LEU A 353 -2.69 27.59 -4.30
C LEU A 353 -3.18 28.90 -3.66
N ILE A 354 -2.27 29.81 -3.29
CA ILE A 354 -2.64 31.15 -2.79
C ILE A 354 -3.38 31.95 -3.87
N MET A 355 -2.91 31.90 -5.11
CA MET A 355 -3.55 32.52 -6.27
C MET A 355 -4.98 32.02 -6.45
N ALA A 356 -5.20 30.71 -6.32
CA ALA A 356 -6.50 30.06 -6.37
C ALA A 356 -7.43 30.36 -5.18
N GLY A 357 -6.93 30.97 -4.10
CA GLY A 357 -7.71 31.36 -2.93
C GLY A 357 -7.59 30.42 -1.73
N VAL A 358 -6.63 29.48 -1.74
CA VAL A 358 -6.44 28.53 -0.63
C VAL A 358 -5.92 29.24 0.62
N PRO A 359 -6.66 29.21 1.75
CA PRO A 359 -6.18 29.76 3.00
C PRO A 359 -5.19 28.81 3.67
N PHE A 360 -4.03 29.33 4.06
CA PHE A 360 -2.99 28.54 4.72
C PHE A 360 -2.79 28.94 6.17
N ALA A 361 -2.79 27.92 7.05
CA ALA A 361 -2.28 28.03 8.40
C ALA A 361 -0.76 27.84 8.39
N TYR A 362 -0.01 28.93 8.14
CA TYR A 362 1.46 28.89 7.95
C TYR A 362 2.21 28.27 9.14
N HIS A 363 1.71 28.42 10.36
CA HIS A 363 2.30 27.79 11.54
C HIS A 363 2.31 26.25 11.49
N ASN A 364 1.49 25.63 10.62
CA ASN A 364 1.47 24.18 10.38
C ASN A 364 2.47 23.71 9.31
N PHE A 365 3.12 24.63 8.58
CA PHE A 365 4.11 24.24 7.59
C PHE A 365 5.32 23.65 8.31
N ARG A 366 5.60 22.39 8.00
CA ARG A 366 6.71 21.62 8.52
C ARG A 366 7.21 20.71 7.41
N GLY A 367 8.50 20.45 7.42
CA GLY A 367 9.21 19.63 6.47
C GLY A 367 10.66 19.49 6.89
N GLY A 368 11.47 18.89 6.04
CA GLY A 368 12.86 18.55 6.32
C GLY A 368 13.09 17.04 6.30
N LEU A 369 14.29 16.63 6.69
CA LEU A 369 14.73 15.24 6.62
C LEU A 369 14.08 14.35 7.72
N GLN A 370 13.54 14.98 8.75
CA GLN A 370 12.79 14.34 9.81
C GLN A 370 11.50 15.13 10.05
N LEU A 371 10.35 14.48 10.07
CA LEU A 371 9.09 15.18 10.32
C LEU A 371 8.04 14.32 11.03
N ASP A 372 7.17 15.02 11.76
CA ASP A 372 5.90 14.48 12.24
C ASP A 372 4.83 14.68 11.16
N PHE A 373 4.18 13.60 10.73
CA PHE A 373 3.06 13.65 9.79
C PHE A 373 1.87 12.83 10.29
N VAL A 374 0.76 13.50 10.61
CA VAL A 374 -0.49 12.85 11.09
C VAL A 374 -0.25 11.93 12.31
N GLY A 375 0.83 12.19 13.06
CA GLY A 375 1.28 11.44 14.24
C GLY A 375 2.19 10.24 13.95
N TYR A 376 2.60 10.05 12.69
CA TYR A 376 3.78 9.27 12.34
C TYR A 376 5.04 10.11 12.44
N TRP A 377 6.16 9.44 12.70
CA TRP A 377 7.50 9.99 12.64
C TRP A 377 8.21 9.44 11.42
N LEU A 378 8.62 10.32 10.51
CA LEU A 378 9.38 9.99 9.32
C LEU A 378 10.82 10.47 9.53
N ASP A 379 11.80 9.61 9.31
CA ASP A 379 13.21 9.96 9.27
C ASP A 379 13.82 9.47 7.96
N TYR A 380 13.96 10.40 7.01
CA TYR A 380 14.56 10.13 5.70
C TYR A 380 16.06 9.90 5.78
N THR A 381 16.75 10.40 6.81
CA THR A 381 18.21 10.21 6.94
C THR A 381 18.57 8.78 7.32
N ARG A 382 17.75 8.19 8.19
CA ARG A 382 17.94 6.82 8.69
C ARG A 382 17.08 5.80 7.96
N PHE A 383 16.26 6.27 7.01
CA PHE A 383 15.20 5.48 6.40
C PHE A 383 14.41 4.72 7.47
N SER A 384 13.81 5.45 8.41
CA SER A 384 13.01 4.83 9.47
C SER A 384 11.67 5.52 9.60
N LEU A 385 10.64 4.71 9.83
CA LEU A 385 9.27 5.15 10.01
C LEU A 385 8.80 4.69 11.39
N GLY A 386 8.03 5.51 12.07
CA GLY A 386 7.54 5.13 13.38
C GLY A 386 6.43 6.03 13.87
N ILE A 387 6.27 6.07 15.18
CA ILE A 387 5.28 6.91 15.85
C ILE A 387 5.95 8.12 16.47
N ALA A 388 5.33 9.29 16.29
CA ALA A 388 5.73 10.55 16.89
C ALA A 388 5.90 10.39 18.41
N GLU A 389 6.98 10.93 18.97
CA GLU A 389 7.29 10.76 20.39
C GLU A 389 6.19 11.31 21.30
N ARG A 390 5.59 12.44 20.90
CA ARG A 390 4.42 13.02 21.58
C ARG A 390 3.24 12.04 21.65
N ARG A 391 3.01 11.27 20.58
CA ARG A 391 1.92 10.30 20.53
C ARG A 391 2.24 9.05 21.36
N VAL A 392 3.49 8.60 21.37
CA VAL A 392 3.95 7.54 22.27
C VAL A 392 3.77 7.95 23.73
N ARG A 393 4.21 9.15 24.12
CA ARG A 393 4.07 9.66 25.50
C ARG A 393 2.62 9.67 25.96
N TRP A 394 1.69 10.12 25.10
CA TRP A 394 0.26 10.08 25.41
C TRP A 394 -0.26 8.66 25.69
N ILE A 395 0.19 7.66 24.92
CA ILE A 395 -0.19 6.25 25.12
C ILE A 395 0.36 5.73 26.45
N LEU A 396 1.62 6.04 26.77
CA LEU A 396 2.24 5.66 28.04
C LEU A 396 1.48 6.27 29.23
N ASP A 397 1.18 7.57 29.16
CA ASP A 397 0.43 8.29 30.20
C ASP A 397 -0.98 7.73 30.37
N PHE A 398 -1.62 7.33 29.26
CA PHE A 398 -2.93 6.69 29.30
C PHE A 398 -2.88 5.36 30.05
N VAL A 399 -1.98 4.46 29.69
CA VAL A 399 -1.85 3.15 30.34
C VAL A 399 -1.50 3.32 31.83
N ALA A 400 -0.60 4.24 32.17
CA ALA A 400 -0.29 4.55 33.55
C ALA A 400 -1.50 5.13 34.33
N SER A 401 -2.37 5.93 33.69
CA SER A 401 -3.63 6.36 34.32
C SER A 401 -4.59 5.19 34.54
N LEU A 402 -4.71 4.30 33.56
CA LEU A 402 -5.59 3.14 33.63
C LEU A 402 -5.18 2.20 34.77
N GLU A 403 -3.89 1.97 34.97
CA GLU A 403 -3.37 1.14 36.07
C GLU A 403 -3.59 1.77 37.44
N ARG A 404 -3.36 3.09 37.58
CA ARG A 404 -3.64 3.82 38.82
C ARG A 404 -5.10 3.75 39.23
N ASP A 405 -6.00 3.78 38.25
CA ASP A 405 -7.45 3.75 38.47
C ASP A 405 -7.99 2.30 38.60
N GLY A 406 -7.13 1.30 38.79
CA GLY A 406 -7.55 -0.09 38.97
C GLY A 406 -8.18 -0.71 37.72
N SER A 407 -7.75 -0.26 36.54
CA SER A 407 -8.32 -0.60 35.22
C SER A 407 -9.75 -0.12 35.01
N LEU A 408 -10.23 0.85 35.78
CA LEU A 408 -11.55 1.46 35.58
C LEU A 408 -11.45 2.61 34.57
N VAL A 409 -12.29 2.60 33.53
CA VAL A 409 -12.25 3.63 32.48
C VAL A 409 -13.63 3.86 31.85
N GLU A 410 -13.86 5.09 31.39
CA GLU A 410 -14.98 5.38 30.49
C GLU A 410 -14.76 4.67 29.14
N VAL A 411 -15.75 3.91 28.68
CA VAL A 411 -15.65 3.09 27.46
C VAL A 411 -15.32 3.95 26.24
N ARG A 412 -15.93 5.14 26.10
CA ARG A 412 -15.60 6.10 25.03
C ARG A 412 -14.13 6.53 25.07
N ARG A 413 -13.62 6.87 26.26
CA ARG A 413 -12.22 7.27 26.46
C ARG A 413 -11.25 6.12 26.10
N TYR A 414 -11.62 4.88 26.42
CA TYR A 414 -10.83 3.72 26.00
C TYR A 414 -10.92 3.46 24.49
N GLN A 415 -12.09 3.65 23.88
CA GLN A 415 -12.26 3.52 22.42
C GLN A 415 -11.32 4.46 21.67
N GLU A 416 -11.15 5.70 22.14
CA GLU A 416 -10.18 6.65 21.57
C GLU A 416 -8.73 6.16 21.71
N PHE A 417 -8.36 5.64 22.88
CA PHE A 417 -7.06 5.04 23.12
C PHE A 417 -6.80 3.84 22.20
N HIS A 418 -7.76 2.92 22.11
CA HIS A 418 -7.65 1.71 21.30
C HIS A 418 -7.61 2.02 19.80
N GLY A 419 -8.38 3.01 19.35
CA GLY A 419 -8.33 3.52 17.97
C GLY A 419 -6.95 4.08 17.60
N ARG A 420 -6.26 4.76 18.54
CA ARG A 420 -4.88 5.23 18.33
C ARG A 420 -3.90 4.07 18.22
N LEU A 421 -4.08 2.98 18.98
CA LEU A 421 -3.27 1.78 18.82
C LEU A 421 -3.51 1.11 17.46
N GLY A 422 -4.77 1.06 16.98
CA GLY A 422 -5.11 0.62 15.63
C GLY A 422 -4.41 1.44 14.55
N PHE A 423 -4.41 2.77 14.69
CA PHE A 423 -3.67 3.67 13.81
C PHE A 423 -2.15 3.43 13.84
N MET A 424 -1.57 3.22 15.03
CA MET A 424 -0.15 2.91 15.18
C MET A 424 0.23 1.57 14.54
N SER A 425 -0.67 0.60 14.58
CA SER A 425 -0.45 -0.74 14.04
C SER A 425 -0.27 -0.80 12.52
N GLN A 426 -0.57 0.28 11.81
CA GLN A 426 -0.25 0.44 10.39
C GLN A 426 1.26 0.55 10.15
N VAL A 427 1.99 1.17 11.08
CA VAL A 427 3.44 1.41 11.01
C VAL A 427 4.23 0.49 11.93
N LEU A 428 3.61 0.02 13.02
CA LEU A 428 4.17 -0.92 13.99
C LEU A 428 3.36 -2.23 13.95
N PRO A 429 3.63 -3.12 12.97
CA PRO A 429 2.83 -4.34 12.79
C PRO A 429 2.78 -5.25 14.02
N TRP A 430 3.83 -5.22 14.86
CA TRP A 430 3.91 -5.99 16.10
C TRP A 430 2.80 -5.65 17.10
N ILE A 431 2.13 -4.49 16.99
CA ILE A 431 1.00 -4.12 17.86
C ILE A 431 -0.27 -4.92 17.49
N ARG A 432 -0.47 -5.27 16.20
CA ARG A 432 -1.73 -5.86 15.69
C ARG A 432 -2.23 -7.08 16.48
N PRO A 433 -1.39 -8.07 16.84
CA PRO A 433 -1.86 -9.26 17.57
C PRO A 433 -2.48 -8.95 18.94
N PHE A 434 -2.14 -7.81 19.54
CA PHE A 434 -2.59 -7.40 20.87
C PHE A 434 -3.88 -6.57 20.84
N LEU A 435 -4.40 -6.23 19.67
CA LEU A 435 -5.60 -5.41 19.53
C LEU A 435 -6.90 -6.19 19.62
N ALA A 436 -6.91 -7.45 19.16
CA ALA A 436 -8.12 -8.27 19.08
C ALA A 436 -8.92 -8.35 20.40
N PRO A 437 -8.30 -8.55 21.58
CA PRO A 437 -9.03 -8.55 22.85
C PRO A 437 -9.73 -7.22 23.15
N GLY A 438 -9.10 -6.09 22.79
CA GLY A 438 -9.67 -4.76 23.00
C GLY A 438 -10.87 -4.49 22.10
N TYR A 439 -10.80 -4.88 20.81
CA TYR A 439 -11.95 -4.80 19.90
C TYR A 439 -13.11 -5.68 20.36
N ALA A 440 -12.85 -6.92 20.78
CA ALA A 440 -13.88 -7.83 21.28
C ALA A 440 -14.58 -7.27 22.52
N TRP A 441 -13.82 -6.64 23.43
CA TRP A 441 -14.40 -5.98 24.60
C TRP A 441 -15.23 -4.76 24.21
N LEU A 442 -14.71 -3.89 23.34
CA LEU A 442 -15.41 -2.68 22.86
C LEU A 442 -16.71 -3.01 22.13
N ALA A 443 -16.75 -4.10 21.37
CA ALA A 443 -17.96 -4.55 20.67
C ALA A 443 -19.11 -4.94 21.63
N LYS A 444 -18.80 -5.25 22.90
CA LYS A 444 -19.81 -5.59 23.92
C LYS A 444 -20.00 -4.48 24.96
N ALA A 445 -19.05 -3.55 25.08
CA ALA A 445 -19.10 -2.48 26.05
C ALA A 445 -20.05 -1.35 25.62
N LYS A 446 -20.80 -0.78 26.57
CA LYS A 446 -21.69 0.36 26.28
C LYS A 446 -20.88 1.66 26.21
N PRO A 447 -20.92 2.46 25.12
CA PRO A 447 -20.03 3.60 24.93
C PRO A 447 -20.03 4.65 26.05
N GLY A 448 -21.18 4.89 26.69
CA GLY A 448 -21.32 5.86 27.79
C GLY A 448 -21.09 5.29 29.20
N ALA A 449 -20.68 4.03 29.33
CA ALA A 449 -20.46 3.41 30.64
C ALA A 449 -19.02 3.62 31.13
N VAL A 450 -18.85 3.60 32.45
CA VAL A 450 -17.55 3.42 33.11
C VAL A 450 -17.45 1.95 33.49
N MET A 451 -16.44 1.25 32.97
CA MET A 451 -16.30 -0.19 33.13
C MET A 451 -14.86 -0.55 33.47
N LYS A 452 -14.68 -1.65 34.21
CA LYS A 452 -13.36 -2.23 34.41
C LYS A 452 -12.94 -2.95 33.13
N VAL A 453 -11.75 -2.62 32.64
CA VAL A 453 -11.13 -3.30 31.50
C VAL A 453 -10.79 -4.75 31.93
N PRO A 454 -11.10 -5.78 31.12
CA PRO A 454 -10.74 -7.16 31.42
C PRO A 454 -9.23 -7.33 31.61
N ASP A 455 -8.83 -8.23 32.51
CA ASP A 455 -7.41 -8.42 32.85
C ASP A 455 -6.56 -8.80 31.62
N ALA A 456 -7.10 -9.60 30.69
CA ALA A 456 -6.42 -9.94 29.44
C ALA A 456 -6.15 -8.71 28.55
N VAL A 457 -7.08 -7.76 28.51
CA VAL A 457 -6.97 -6.51 27.75
C VAL A 457 -5.98 -5.56 28.44
N SER A 458 -6.05 -5.47 29.77
CA SER A 458 -5.11 -4.69 30.59
C SER A 458 -3.67 -5.20 30.42
N PHE A 459 -3.48 -6.54 30.39
CA PHE A 459 -2.19 -7.17 30.11
C PHE A 459 -1.64 -6.80 28.72
N CYS A 460 -2.48 -6.82 27.68
CA CYS A 460 -2.07 -6.40 26.33
C CYS A 460 -1.61 -4.93 26.32
N ASN A 461 -2.32 -4.04 27.03
CA ASN A 461 -1.96 -2.63 27.13
C ASN A 461 -0.63 -2.42 27.86
N ALA A 462 -0.40 -3.15 28.96
CA ALA A 462 0.86 -3.12 29.69
C ALA A 462 2.03 -3.62 28.84
N PHE A 463 1.84 -4.72 28.08
CA PHE A 463 2.86 -5.23 27.15
C PHE A 463 3.23 -4.20 26.08
N ILE A 464 2.23 -3.55 25.46
CA ILE A 464 2.46 -2.50 24.46
C ILE A 464 3.23 -1.33 25.09
N ARG A 465 2.84 -0.89 26.29
CA ARG A 465 3.53 0.17 27.04
C ARG A 465 5.01 -0.19 27.25
N ASP A 466 5.30 -1.40 27.72
CA ASP A 466 6.67 -1.83 28.01
C ASP A 466 7.54 -1.89 26.76
N LYS A 467 6.99 -2.36 25.64
CA LYS A 467 7.68 -2.35 24.34
C LYS A 467 7.95 -0.92 23.83
N LEU A 468 7.01 0.00 24.02
CA LEU A 468 7.19 1.40 23.66
C LEU A 468 8.24 2.08 24.56
N MET A 469 8.27 1.79 25.86
CA MET A 469 9.31 2.27 26.78
C MET A 469 10.70 1.72 26.43
N ALA A 470 10.77 0.49 25.92
CA ALA A 470 12.00 -0.11 25.40
C ALA A 470 12.47 0.48 24.06
N GLY A 471 11.78 1.51 23.53
CA GLY A 471 12.19 2.22 22.33
C GLY A 471 11.73 1.60 21.01
N VAL A 472 10.88 0.57 21.03
CA VAL A 472 10.35 -0.14 19.84
C VAL A 472 9.22 0.66 19.18
N ARG A 473 9.40 1.98 19.05
CA ARG A 473 8.46 2.92 18.40
C ARG A 473 8.82 3.23 16.95
N LEU A 474 9.96 2.75 16.48
CA LEU A 474 10.50 2.94 15.15
C LEU A 474 10.65 1.58 14.47
N THR A 475 10.36 1.55 13.18
CA THR A 475 10.59 0.45 12.25
C THR A 475 11.63 0.92 11.24
N PRO A 476 12.77 0.23 11.09
CA PRO A 476 13.68 0.52 10.00
C PRO A 476 12.99 0.22 8.67
N CYS A 477 13.11 1.14 7.72
CA CYS A 477 12.67 1.03 6.34
C CYS A 477 13.90 0.85 5.47
N HIS A 478 14.68 -0.21 5.73
CA HIS A 478 15.78 -0.55 4.85
C HIS A 478 15.25 -1.36 3.65
N PRO A 479 15.89 -1.24 2.48
CA PRO A 479 15.78 -2.27 1.46
C PRO A 479 16.06 -3.64 2.09
N ARG A 480 15.39 -4.71 1.64
CA ARG A 480 15.75 -6.08 2.06
C ARG A 480 17.26 -6.28 1.86
N GLU A 481 17.96 -6.83 2.84
CA GLU A 481 19.34 -7.29 2.67
C GLU A 481 19.31 -8.64 1.93
N TRP A 482 19.98 -8.73 0.78
CA TRP A 482 20.03 -9.95 -0.02
C TRP A 482 21.19 -10.83 0.45
N ILE A 483 20.90 -12.04 0.92
CA ILE A 483 21.95 -13.05 1.14
C ILE A 483 22.25 -13.70 -0.22
N CYS A 484 23.13 -13.05 -1.00
CA CYS A 484 23.52 -13.49 -2.35
C CYS A 484 24.48 -14.70 -2.36
N GLY A 485 24.60 -15.44 -1.26
CA GLY A 485 25.66 -16.44 -1.06
C GLY A 485 27.05 -15.81 -0.93
N GLU A 486 28.10 -16.62 -1.06
CA GLU A 486 29.49 -16.15 -1.07
C GLU A 486 29.76 -15.46 -2.42
N LEU A 487 29.54 -14.15 -2.48
CA LEU A 487 29.76 -13.35 -3.70
C LEU A 487 31.25 -13.13 -3.99
N PHE A 488 32.07 -13.06 -2.95
CA PHE A 488 33.49 -12.81 -3.03
C PHE A 488 34.23 -13.60 -1.95
N ARG A 489 35.40 -14.10 -2.31
CA ARG A 489 36.40 -14.57 -1.35
C ARG A 489 37.52 -13.57 -1.35
N CYS A 490 37.81 -13.02 -0.19
CA CYS A 490 38.92 -12.10 0.01
C CYS A 490 39.98 -12.80 0.83
N ASP A 491 41.23 -12.65 0.43
CA ASP A 491 42.39 -13.00 1.22
C ASP A 491 43.23 -11.75 1.46
N ALA A 492 43.83 -11.68 2.63
CA ALA A 492 44.63 -10.54 3.05
C ALA A 492 45.95 -11.04 3.61
N LYS A 493 47.06 -10.62 3.00
CA LYS A 493 48.41 -10.89 3.49
C LYS A 493 48.97 -9.60 4.08
N CYS A 494 49.43 -9.69 5.33
CA CYS A 494 50.19 -8.62 5.97
C CYS A 494 51.62 -9.12 6.21
N ALA A 495 52.60 -8.47 5.61
CA ALA A 495 54.03 -8.68 5.87
C ALA A 495 54.67 -7.34 6.30
N GLU A 496 55.92 -7.38 6.80
CA GLU A 496 56.55 -6.26 7.52
C GLU A 496 56.54 -4.90 6.78
N GLN A 497 56.42 -4.88 5.46
CA GLN A 497 56.41 -3.65 4.63
C GLN A 497 55.30 -3.60 3.56
N GLU A 498 54.40 -4.59 3.54
CA GLU A 498 53.33 -4.69 2.55
C GLU A 498 52.02 -5.20 3.18
N VAL A 499 50.91 -4.54 2.83
CA VAL A 499 49.56 -5.08 3.04
C VAL A 499 48.97 -5.33 1.67
N VAL A 500 48.67 -6.60 1.39
CA VAL A 500 48.07 -7.04 0.14
C VAL A 500 46.65 -7.52 0.43
N LEU A 501 45.68 -6.87 -0.21
CA LEU A 501 44.28 -7.27 -0.21
C LEU A 501 43.94 -7.77 -1.62
N GLY A 502 43.63 -9.06 -1.71
CA GLY A 502 43.22 -9.71 -2.95
C GLY A 502 41.87 -10.38 -2.78
N GLY A 503 41.10 -10.50 -3.87
CA GLY A 503 39.85 -11.26 -3.81
C GLY A 503 39.34 -11.70 -5.18
N TRP A 504 38.53 -12.74 -5.17
CA TRP A 504 37.90 -13.29 -6.36
C TRP A 504 36.38 -13.33 -6.23
N LEU A 505 35.72 -12.95 -7.32
CA LEU A 505 34.26 -12.98 -7.47
C LEU A 505 33.82 -14.42 -7.71
N CYS A 506 32.87 -14.92 -6.93
CA CYS A 506 32.46 -16.32 -6.94
C CYS A 506 31.14 -16.57 -7.70
N LEU A 507 30.72 -15.65 -8.59
CA LEU A 507 29.54 -15.82 -9.45
C LEU A 507 29.77 -16.98 -10.44
N SER A 508 28.80 -17.88 -10.53
CA SER A 508 28.93 -19.29 -10.98
C SER A 508 29.30 -19.56 -12.46
N GLN A 509 29.88 -18.62 -13.21
CA GLN A 509 30.26 -18.85 -14.61
C GLN A 509 31.55 -18.14 -15.09
N MET A 510 32.36 -17.54 -14.21
CA MET A 510 33.68 -17.02 -14.62
C MET A 510 34.82 -18.00 -14.31
N ASP A 511 35.73 -18.13 -15.28
CA ASP A 511 36.94 -18.94 -15.21
C ASP A 511 37.77 -18.60 -13.94
N PRO A 512 38.05 -19.55 -13.04
CA PRO A 512 38.72 -19.31 -11.75
C PRO A 512 40.17 -18.77 -11.86
N ALA A 513 40.68 -18.55 -13.08
CA ALA A 513 42.05 -18.15 -13.34
C ALA A 513 42.31 -16.62 -13.40
N LYS A 514 41.32 -15.74 -13.15
CA LYS A 514 41.52 -14.27 -13.22
C LYS A 514 41.08 -13.51 -11.97
N PRO A 515 42.00 -12.85 -11.22
CA PRO A 515 41.65 -12.00 -10.09
C PRO A 515 40.99 -10.69 -10.57
N LEU A 516 39.93 -10.26 -9.87
CA LEU A 516 39.17 -9.05 -10.25
C LEU A 516 39.76 -7.77 -9.65
N VAL A 517 40.42 -7.87 -8.48
CA VAL A 517 41.09 -6.73 -7.82
C VAL A 517 42.34 -7.24 -7.07
N GLN A 518 43.48 -6.59 -7.31
CA GLN A 518 44.69 -6.70 -6.51
C GLN A 518 45.05 -5.29 -6.03
N LEU A 519 45.00 -5.06 -4.71
CA LEU A 519 45.41 -3.81 -4.07
C LEU A 519 46.66 -4.08 -3.24
N GLU A 520 47.76 -3.48 -3.68
CA GLU A 520 49.07 -3.59 -3.04
C GLU A 520 49.41 -2.23 -2.42
N VAL A 521 49.50 -2.18 -1.09
CA VAL A 521 49.89 -0.97 -0.36
C VAL A 521 51.29 -1.19 0.20
N VAL A 522 52.28 -0.58 -0.47
CA VAL A 522 53.68 -0.58 -0.06
C VAL A 522 53.95 0.63 0.85
N ALA A 523 54.67 0.42 1.95
CA ALA A 523 54.90 1.44 2.98
C ALA A 523 55.65 2.70 2.50
N GLU A 524 56.27 2.68 1.31
CA GLU A 524 56.99 3.82 0.72
C GLU A 524 56.16 4.58 -0.35
N GLY A 525 55.10 5.25 0.10
CA GLY A 525 54.71 6.58 -0.41
C GLY A 525 54.31 6.76 -1.90
N ARG A 526 54.12 5.72 -2.72
CA ARG A 526 53.58 5.88 -4.08
C ARG A 526 52.48 4.86 -4.37
N SER A 527 51.23 5.33 -4.29
CA SER A 527 50.04 4.63 -4.80
C SER A 527 49.66 5.21 -6.16
N LEU A 528 49.51 4.35 -7.19
CA LEU A 528 48.88 4.56 -8.51
C LEU A 528 48.88 3.19 -9.23
N ALA A 529 47.85 2.67 -9.88
CA ALA A 529 46.56 3.21 -10.31
C ALA A 529 45.55 2.06 -10.55
N LEU A 530 44.26 2.34 -10.35
CA LEU A 530 43.12 1.54 -10.83
C LEU A 530 42.92 1.71 -12.35
N PRO A 531 42.51 0.65 -13.07
CA PRO A 531 41.56 0.89 -14.15
C PRO A 531 40.51 -0.23 -14.27
N VAL A 532 39.59 -0.44 -13.31
CA VAL A 532 38.42 -1.31 -13.56
C VAL A 532 37.13 -0.89 -12.80
N GLY A 533 36.99 0.37 -12.39
CA GLY A 533 35.73 0.85 -11.79
C GLY A 533 34.52 0.79 -12.73
N HIS A 534 34.75 0.81 -14.04
CA HIS A 534 33.68 0.89 -15.04
C HIS A 534 33.12 -0.47 -15.50
N GLN A 535 33.83 -1.59 -15.31
CA GLN A 535 33.35 -2.91 -15.76
C GLN A 535 32.57 -3.66 -14.68
N VAL A 536 32.90 -3.50 -13.39
CA VAL A 536 32.16 -4.18 -12.31
C VAL A 536 30.73 -3.63 -12.19
N GLY A 537 30.56 -2.31 -12.29
CA GLY A 537 29.23 -1.70 -12.32
C GLY A 537 28.42 -2.03 -13.57
N ARG A 538 29.07 -2.41 -14.69
CA ARG A 538 28.38 -2.82 -15.93
C ARG A 538 27.99 -4.29 -15.91
N ALA A 539 28.84 -5.17 -15.37
CA ALA A 539 28.54 -6.59 -15.23
C ALA A 539 27.39 -6.82 -14.23
N LEU A 540 27.37 -6.09 -13.11
CA LEU A 540 26.27 -6.16 -12.15
C LEU A 540 24.95 -5.61 -12.72
N ARG A 541 24.97 -4.54 -13.52
CA ARG A 541 23.75 -4.03 -14.19
C ARG A 541 23.21 -4.92 -15.31
N GLN A 542 24.01 -5.87 -15.80
CA GLN A 542 23.59 -6.79 -16.87
C GLN A 542 23.11 -8.15 -16.32
N SER A 543 23.29 -8.40 -15.03
CA SER A 543 22.90 -9.67 -14.38
C SER A 543 21.82 -9.51 -13.31
N PHE A 544 21.33 -8.28 -13.07
CA PHE A 544 20.21 -7.98 -12.16
C PHE A 544 19.09 -7.26 -12.89
#